data_AF-A0A818AHD9-F1
#
_entry.id   AF-A0A818AHD9-F1
#
_cell.length_a   1.000
_cell.length_b   1.000
_cell.length_c   1.000
_cell.angle_alpha   90.00
_cell.angle_beta   90.00
_cell.angle_gamma   90.00
#
_symmetry.space_group_name_H-M   'P 1'
#
loop_
_entity.id
_entity.type
_entity.pdbx_description
1 polymer ?
#
loop_
_entity_poly.entity_id
_entity_poly.type
_entity_poly.pdbx_seq_one_letter_code
_entity_poly.pdbx_strand_id
1 'polypeptide(L)' 'MMNEQTGAHKDAADNYEIAWKYSRKNQPSIGYKLAFNYLKSKRLTDAIDIAQFILQRYPDNIRVRKDILEKARLMLK' A
#
# COMPACT_ATOMS: atom_id res chain seq x y z
N MET A 1 8.48 -28.03 13.58
CA MET A 1 7.13 -27.45 13.66
C MET A 1 7.10 -26.25 12.73
N MET A 2 6.34 -26.38 11.64
CA MET A 2 5.69 -25.32 10.84
C MET A 2 6.50 -24.11 10.36
N ASN A 3 6.71 -24.07 9.03
CA ASN A 3 7.06 -22.93 8.18
C ASN A 3 6.66 -21.54 8.73
N GLU A 4 7.63 -20.80 9.25
CA GLU A 4 7.43 -19.40 9.70
C GLU A 4 7.50 -18.37 8.55
N GLN A 5 7.78 -18.81 7.31
CA GLN A 5 8.01 -17.89 6.20
C GLN A 5 6.73 -17.28 5.58
N THR A 6 5.54 -17.66 6.06
CA THR A 6 4.26 -17.15 5.50
C THR A 6 3.73 -15.91 6.22
N GLY A 7 4.29 -15.52 7.36
CA GLY A 7 3.84 -14.37 8.16
C GLY A 7 4.45 -13.03 7.74
N ALA A 8 5.76 -13.00 7.47
CA ALA A 8 6.54 -11.76 7.38
C ALA A 8 6.02 -10.69 6.41
N HIS A 9 5.37 -11.08 5.30
CA HIS A 9 4.77 -10.12 4.37
C HIS A 9 3.49 -9.48 4.89
N LYS A 10 2.70 -10.22 5.68
CA LYS A 10 1.48 -9.73 6.31
C LYS A 10 1.85 -8.76 7.43
N ASP A 11 2.84 -9.11 8.24
CA ASP A 11 3.36 -8.26 9.32
C ASP A 11 3.97 -6.95 8.77
N ALA A 12 4.62 -6.99 7.61
CA ALA A 12 5.19 -5.80 6.99
C ALA A 12 4.13 -4.75 6.62
N ALA A 13 3.01 -5.18 6.01
CA ALA A 13 1.92 -4.28 5.67
C ALA A 13 1.33 -3.62 6.92
N ASP A 14 1.14 -4.39 7.99
CA ASP A 14 0.59 -3.90 9.25
C ASP A 14 1.53 -2.87 9.92
N ASN A 15 2.83 -3.17 9.97
CA ASN A 15 3.85 -2.24 10.47
C ASN A 15 3.89 -0.93 9.67
N TYR A 16 3.79 -1.01 8.34
CA TYR A 16 3.73 0.19 7.50
C TYR A 16 2.40 0.95 7.68
N GLU A 17 1.28 0.28 7.96
CA GLU A 17 -0.02 0.90 8.24
C GLU A 17 0.02 1.72 9.53
N ILE A 18 0.59 1.13 10.57
CA ILE A 18 0.83 1.79 11.86
C ILE A 18 1.72 3.00 11.63
N ALA A 19 2.88 2.83 10.98
CA ALA A 19 3.78 3.93 10.67
C ALA A 19 3.11 5.04 9.83
N TRP A 20 2.22 4.68 8.91
CA TRP A 20 1.46 5.61 8.08
C TRP A 20 0.46 6.44 8.90
N LYS A 21 -0.27 5.79 9.82
CA LYS A 21 -1.16 6.45 10.77
C LYS A 21 -0.39 7.38 11.72
N TYR A 22 0.71 6.89 12.30
CA TYR A 22 1.56 7.66 13.20
C TYR A 22 2.24 8.85 12.50
N SER A 23 2.64 8.69 11.23
CA SER A 23 3.18 9.77 10.41
C SER A 23 2.11 10.76 9.91
N ARG A 24 0.88 10.72 10.44
CA ARG A 24 -0.28 11.55 10.04
C ARG A 24 -0.53 11.56 8.54
N LYS A 25 -0.23 10.45 7.86
CA LYS A 25 -0.35 10.33 6.41
C LYS A 25 0.38 11.45 5.62
N ASN A 26 1.48 11.96 6.18
CA ASN A 26 2.18 13.14 5.66
C ASN A 26 3.42 12.79 4.80
N GLN A 27 3.74 11.50 4.68
CA GLN A 27 4.92 11.00 3.95
C GLN A 27 4.53 10.04 2.81
N PRO A 28 4.29 10.54 1.58
CA PRO A 28 3.79 9.70 0.47
C PRO A 28 4.65 8.45 0.19
N SER A 29 5.95 8.49 0.52
CA SER A 29 6.86 7.34 0.45
C SER A 29 6.44 6.16 1.33
N ILE A 30 5.95 6.40 2.55
CA ILE A 30 5.47 5.34 3.47
C ILE A 30 4.17 4.76 2.92
N GLY A 31 3.23 5.61 2.52
CA GLY A 31 1.97 5.17 1.91
C GLY A 31 2.18 4.37 0.62
N TYR A 32 3.16 4.73 -0.21
CA TYR A 32 3.53 3.95 -1.40
C TYR A 32 4.02 2.54 -1.03
N LYS A 33 4.95 2.41 -0.06
CA LYS A 33 5.44 1.11 0.41
C LYS A 33 4.32 0.25 1.01
N LEU A 34 3.41 0.89 1.76
CA LEU A 34 2.23 0.23 2.33
C LEU A 34 1.32 -0.33 1.23
N ALA A 35 0.92 0.51 0.29
CA ALA A 35 0.02 0.11 -0.79
C ALA A 35 0.65 -0.96 -1.71
N PHE A 36 1.96 -0.91 -1.91
CA PHE A 36 2.71 -1.93 -2.65
C PHE A 36 2.73 -3.28 -1.93
N ASN A 37 2.81 -3.29 -0.59
CA ASN A 37 2.67 -4.51 0.19
C ASN A 37 1.25 -5.07 0.12
N TYR A 38 0.23 -4.21 0.25
CA TYR A 38 -1.16 -4.65 0.09
C TYR A 38 -1.45 -5.29 -1.28
N LEU A 39 -0.89 -4.72 -2.36
CA LEU A 39 -0.92 -5.33 -3.69
C LEU A 39 -0.39 -6.77 -3.69
N LYS A 40 0.78 -7.01 -3.09
CA LYS A 40 1.38 -8.35 -2.98
C LYS A 40 0.55 -9.28 -2.11
N SER A 41 -0.07 -8.76 -1.05
CA SER A 41 -0.94 -9.52 -0.15
C SER A 41 -2.35 -9.75 -0.70
N LYS A 42 -2.61 -9.46 -1.98
CA LYS A 42 -3.94 -9.52 -2.63
C LYS A 42 -5.00 -8.60 -2.00
N ARG A 43 -4.58 -7.62 -1.19
CA ARG A 43 -5.45 -6.59 -0.60
C ARG A 43 -5.57 -5.39 -1.55
N LEU A 44 -6.17 -5.61 -2.70
CA LEU A 44 -6.23 -4.62 -3.78
C LEU A 44 -7.07 -3.39 -3.38
N THR A 45 -8.17 -3.59 -2.65
CA THR A 45 -9.05 -2.52 -2.17
C THR A 45 -8.31 -1.54 -1.25
N ASP A 46 -7.56 -2.06 -0.26
CA ASP A 46 -6.76 -1.23 0.64
C ASP A 46 -5.65 -0.47 -0.11
N ALA A 47 -5.01 -1.12 -1.08
CA ALA A 47 -3.98 -0.47 -1.91
C ALA A 47 -4.55 0.71 -2.72
N ILE A 48 -5.75 0.56 -3.28
CA ILE A 48 -6.44 1.61 -4.03
C ILE A 48 -6.81 2.78 -3.12
N ASP A 49 -7.37 2.51 -1.93
CA ASP A 49 -7.74 3.55 -0.96
C ASP A 49 -6.53 4.41 -0.57
N ILE A 50 -5.42 3.77 -0.19
CA ILE A 50 -4.19 4.48 0.17
C ILE A 50 -3.64 5.28 -1.02
N ALA A 51 -3.65 4.71 -2.22
CA ALA A 51 -3.20 5.42 -3.42
C ALA A 51 -4.07 6.64 -3.73
N GLN A 52 -5.40 6.53 -3.62
CA GLN A 52 -6.31 7.65 -3.80
C GLN A 52 -6.11 8.72 -2.73
N PHE A 53 -5.92 8.33 -1.47
CA PHE A 53 -5.62 9.26 -0.38
C PHE A 53 -4.35 10.08 -0.65
N ILE A 54 -3.28 9.41 -1.10
CA ILE A 54 -2.03 10.10 -1.46
C ILE A 54 -2.25 11.04 -2.62
N LEU A 55 -2.97 10.63 -3.67
CA LEU A 55 -3.23 11.46 -4.85
C LEU A 55 -4.12 12.68 -4.54
N GLN A 56 -5.05 12.57 -3.57
CA GLN A 56 -5.82 13.73 -3.13
C GLN A 56 -4.93 14.79 -2.48
N ARG A 57 -3.89 14.38 -1.75
CA ARG A 57 -2.98 15.30 -1.05
C ARG A 57 -1.77 15.71 -1.88
N TYR A 58 -1.32 14.82 -2.77
CA TYR A 58 -0.16 14.96 -3.65
C TYR A 58 -0.57 14.54 -5.07
N PRO A 59 -1.36 15.37 -5.78
CA PRO A 59 -1.83 15.05 -7.14
C PRO A 59 -0.68 14.92 -8.15
N ASP A 60 0.46 15.54 -7.86
CA ASP A 60 1.71 15.44 -8.65
C ASP A 60 2.34 14.04 -8.61
N ASN A 61 1.91 13.16 -7.70
CA ASN A 61 2.52 11.86 -7.49
C ASN A 61 1.97 10.80 -8.48
N ILE A 62 2.24 10.99 -9.77
CA ILE A 62 1.78 10.13 -10.86
C ILE A 62 2.27 8.67 -10.68
N ARG A 63 3.42 8.48 -10.02
CA ARG A 63 3.98 7.15 -9.74
C ARG A 63 3.04 6.28 -8.91
N VAL A 64 2.47 6.79 -7.82
CA VAL A 64 1.48 6.04 -7.01
C VAL A 64 0.30 5.59 -7.87
N ARG A 65 -0.23 6.48 -8.71
CA ARG A 65 -1.37 6.15 -9.57
C ARG A 65 -1.03 5.04 -10.57
N LYS A 66 0.09 5.17 -11.28
CA LYS A 66 0.50 4.22 -12.31
C LYS A 66 0.95 2.89 -11.74
N ASP A 67 1.79 2.91 -10.72
CA ASP A 67 2.37 1.68 -10.18
C ASP A 67 1.44 0.94 -9.22
N ILE A 68 0.60 1.65 -8.48
CA ILE A 68 -0.28 1.02 -7.49
C ILE A 68 -1.70 0.89 -8.03
N LEU A 69 -2.30 2.02 -8.40
CA LEU A 69 -3.74 2.10 -8.68
C LEU A 69 -4.11 1.39 -10.00
N GLU A 70 -3.32 1.54 -11.07
CA GLU A 70 -3.51 0.78 -12.31
C GLU A 70 -3.24 -0.71 -12.12
N LYS A 71 -2.14 -1.11 -11.45
CA LYS A 71 -1.87 -2.53 -11.18
C LYS A 71 -2.95 -3.17 -10.32
N ALA A 72 -3.42 -2.49 -9.28
CA ALA A 72 -4.48 -3.00 -8.41
C ALA A 72 -5.76 -3.22 -9.20
N ARG A 73 -6.13 -2.26 -10.05
CA ARG A 73 -7.30 -2.36 -10.94
C ARG A 73 -7.17 -3.49 -11.96
N LEU A 74 -5.99 -3.67 -12.56
CA LEU A 74 -5.74 -4.76 -13.50
C LEU A 74 -5.87 -6.13 -12.83
N MET A 75 -5.42 -6.27 -11.59
CA MET A 75 -5.55 -7.52 -10.82
C MET A 75 -6.96 -7.75 -10.25
N LEU A 76 -7.79 -6.71 -10.20
CA LEU A 76 -9.20 -6.78 -9.80
C LEU A 76 -10.12 -7.25 -10.93
N LYS A 77 -9.61 -7.26 -12.17
CA LYS A 77 -10.33 -7.65 -13.39
C LYS A 77 -10.06 -9.12 -13.72
#